data_AF-A0A952YAV3-F1
#
_entry.id   AF-A0A952YAV3-F1
#
_cell.length_a   1.000
_cell.length_b   1.000
_cell.length_c   1.000
_cell.angle_alpha   90.00
_cell.angle_beta   90.00
_cell.angle_gamma   90.00
#
_symmetry.space_group_name_H-M   'P 1'
#
loop_
_entity.id
_entity.type
_entity.pdbx_description
1 polymer ?
#
loop_
_entity_poly.entity_id
_entity_poly.type
_entity_poly.pdbx_seq_one_letter_code
_entity_poly.pdbx_strand_id
1 'polypeptide(L)'
;SRAQGAFQAAFAALGEPIAAAKKPPAGTGSQAAVVEAATPSGRAGETNGVSRPAVGRRFTDWSFGALPELMELTQRVGGREQTAIGYPALVDAGDAVELQLFDDPAQAAATHRVGLVRLFAIALREPLRFFEKNIPDFQRMSLLFATFGGADDLRRELVGALLERACLVEPLPSDAESFAARVADARTRLNLVGQELARLVAEILVEHAAAIRKLGAAKPPPAAAADLDAQLQALMPKRFVTATPPAQLRHVPRYLKAIGLRLDKLRNEPARDAQKLAELSPLLQGWRRLAAQRRGQPDARLDELRWLLEELRVSLFAQELRTPTPVSVKRLQKALDALRA
;
A
#
# COMPACT_ATOMS: atom_id res chain seq x y z
N SER A 1 12.81 -21.98 -7.40
CA SER A 1 11.75 -23.01 -7.41
C SER A 1 12.27 -24.42 -7.04
N ARG A 2 12.86 -24.58 -5.85
CA ARG A 2 13.04 -25.88 -5.14
C ARG A 2 13.50 -25.64 -3.69
N ALA A 3 14.14 -24.49 -3.43
CA ALA A 3 14.45 -24.01 -2.08
C ALA A 3 13.26 -23.33 -1.35
N GLN A 4 12.28 -22.77 -2.07
CA GLN A 4 11.07 -22.15 -1.48
C GLN A 4 10.02 -23.17 -0.98
N GLY A 5 10.00 -24.40 -1.53
CA GLY A 5 9.02 -25.43 -1.14
C GLY A 5 9.42 -26.21 0.12
N ALA A 6 10.71 -26.32 0.41
CA ALA A 6 11.20 -27.09 1.56
C ALA A 6 10.95 -26.38 2.90
N PHE A 7 10.88 -25.04 2.91
CA PHE A 7 10.69 -24.27 4.15
C PHE A 7 9.21 -24.07 4.51
N GLN A 8 8.32 -23.90 3.53
CA GLN A 8 6.86 -23.90 3.78
C GLN A 8 6.35 -25.26 4.27
N ALA A 9 6.95 -26.36 3.82
CA ALA A 9 6.60 -27.71 4.28
C ALA A 9 7.02 -27.98 5.75
N ALA A 10 8.07 -27.32 6.25
CA ALA A 10 8.50 -27.46 7.64
C ALA A 10 7.57 -26.72 8.63
N PHE A 11 6.84 -25.70 8.18
CA PHE A 11 5.93 -24.90 9.01
C PHE A 11 4.51 -25.47 9.12
N ALA A 12 4.05 -26.25 8.13
CA ALA A 12 2.69 -26.80 8.13
C ALA A 12 2.51 -28.05 9.03
N ALA A 13 3.59 -28.70 9.47
CA ALA A 13 3.54 -29.96 10.21
C ALA A 13 3.41 -29.82 11.75
N LEU A 14 3.17 -28.62 12.28
CA LEU A 14 3.23 -28.34 13.73
C LEU A 14 1.87 -27.97 14.36
N GLY A 15 0.77 -28.24 13.66
CA GLY A 15 -0.57 -27.80 14.07
C GLY A 15 -1.57 -28.93 14.28
N GLU A 16 -1.30 -29.92 15.14
CA GLU A 16 -2.37 -30.69 15.79
C GLU A 16 -2.05 -30.99 17.27
N PRO A 17 -3.00 -30.83 18.21
CA PRO A 17 -2.76 -31.03 19.63
C PRO A 17 -3.00 -32.48 20.06
N ILE A 18 -2.05 -33.07 20.78
CA ILE A 18 -2.29 -34.31 21.55
C ILE A 18 -2.37 -33.98 23.03
N ALA A 19 -3.42 -34.54 23.64
CA ALA A 19 -3.90 -34.36 24.99
C ALA A 19 -2.96 -34.86 26.11
N ALA A 20 -3.26 -34.38 27.31
CA ALA A 20 -2.53 -34.47 28.55
C ALA A 20 -2.25 -35.89 29.09
N ALA A 21 -1.12 -36.05 29.80
CA ALA A 21 -0.96 -37.08 30.84
C ALA A 21 0.07 -36.71 31.93
N LYS A 22 -0.43 -36.80 33.17
CA LYS A 22 0.12 -36.94 34.54
C LYS A 22 1.63 -37.07 34.83
N LYS A 23 2.00 -36.34 35.92
CA LYS A 23 3.03 -36.56 36.99
C LYS A 23 3.86 -37.86 36.98
N PRO A 24 5.12 -37.74 37.43
CA PRO A 24 5.75 -38.74 38.30
C PRO A 24 6.21 -38.15 39.66
N PRO A 25 6.38 -38.98 40.72
CA PRO A 25 7.02 -38.58 41.97
C PRO A 25 8.46 -39.11 42.13
N ALA A 26 9.23 -38.35 42.92
CA ALA A 26 10.24 -38.71 43.93
C ALA A 26 11.40 -39.69 43.64
N GLY A 27 12.58 -39.28 44.12
CA GLY A 27 13.77 -40.13 44.36
C GLY A 27 15.07 -39.33 44.24
N THR A 28 15.50 -38.64 45.32
CA THR A 28 16.62 -39.02 46.22
C THR A 28 18.02 -38.97 45.59
N GLY A 29 18.91 -38.14 46.17
CA GLY A 29 20.34 -38.41 46.13
C GLY A 29 21.29 -37.20 46.15
N SER A 30 21.81 -36.92 47.34
CA SER A 30 23.18 -36.45 47.61
C SER A 30 23.58 -34.97 47.45
N GLN A 31 23.64 -34.36 48.63
CA GLN A 31 24.62 -33.39 49.16
C GLN A 31 25.92 -33.17 48.37
N ALA A 32 26.32 -31.89 48.23
CA ALA A 32 27.57 -31.34 48.78
C ALA A 32 27.55 -29.80 48.70
N ALA A 33 27.97 -29.16 49.78
CA ALA A 33 28.00 -27.72 49.99
C ALA A 33 29.43 -27.24 50.24
N VAL A 34 29.83 -26.09 49.68
CA VAL A 34 30.87 -25.13 50.14
C VAL A 34 30.58 -23.80 49.36
N VAL A 35 30.09 -22.68 49.93
CA VAL A 35 30.74 -21.65 50.81
C VAL A 35 31.95 -21.02 50.09
N GLU A 36 32.18 -19.72 49.87
CA GLU A 36 31.67 -18.39 50.26
C GLU A 36 32.43 -17.38 49.36
N ALA A 37 31.87 -16.20 49.05
CA ALA A 37 32.60 -14.91 49.05
C ALA A 37 31.68 -13.77 48.61
N ALA A 38 31.72 -12.68 49.37
CA ALA A 38 30.70 -11.66 49.45
C ALA A 38 31.04 -10.33 48.74
N THR A 39 29.95 -9.67 48.27
CA THR A 39 29.61 -8.22 48.35
C THR A 39 30.32 -7.14 47.49
N PRO A 40 29.74 -5.92 47.31
CA PRO A 40 28.34 -5.47 47.48
C PRO A 40 27.78 -4.52 46.37
N SER A 41 26.49 -4.19 46.52
CA SER A 41 25.86 -2.89 46.22
C SER A 41 25.57 -2.45 44.78
N GLY A 42 24.29 -2.20 44.51
CA GLY A 42 23.82 -1.45 43.35
C GLY A 42 22.30 -1.54 43.18
N ARG A 43 21.54 -0.79 44.00
CA ARG A 43 20.13 -0.49 43.72
C ARG A 43 20.04 0.13 42.31
N ALA A 44 19.44 -0.59 41.37
CA ALA A 44 18.91 -0.02 40.14
C ALA A 44 17.41 -0.30 40.13
N GLY A 45 16.64 0.79 40.11
CA GLY A 45 15.19 0.78 40.18
C GLY A 45 14.56 -0.01 39.04
N GLU A 46 13.37 -0.52 39.35
CA GLU A 46 12.42 -1.10 38.42
C GLU A 46 12.20 -0.14 37.24
N THR A 47 12.80 -0.46 36.11
CA THR A 47 12.36 0.08 34.83
C THR A 47 11.19 -0.78 34.35
N ASN A 48 10.05 -0.13 34.11
CA ASN A 48 8.86 -0.71 33.51
C ASN A 48 9.24 -1.68 32.38
N GLY A 49 8.84 -2.95 32.52
CA GLY A 49 9.25 -4.04 31.65
C GLY A 49 8.79 -3.83 30.21
N VAL A 50 9.66 -3.24 29.39
CA VAL A 50 9.58 -3.37 27.93
C VAL A 50 9.83 -4.85 27.63
N SER A 51 8.76 -5.58 27.36
CA SER A 51 8.85 -6.99 26.98
C SER A 51 9.69 -7.09 25.70
N ARG A 52 10.69 -7.97 25.68
CA ARG A 52 11.43 -8.26 24.45
C ARG A 52 10.44 -8.65 23.34
N PRO A 53 10.58 -8.11 22.12
CA PRO A 53 9.76 -8.52 21.00
C PRO A 53 9.87 -10.04 20.81
N ALA A 54 8.73 -10.71 20.73
CA ALA A 54 8.65 -12.15 20.48
C ALA A 54 7.72 -12.38 19.28
N VAL A 55 8.17 -13.20 18.33
CA VAL A 55 7.39 -13.56 17.14
C VAL A 55 6.10 -14.25 17.55
N GLY A 56 4.99 -13.92 16.90
CA GLY A 56 3.66 -14.49 17.16
C GLY A 56 2.87 -13.79 18.28
N ARG A 57 3.43 -12.75 18.92
CA ARG A 57 2.66 -11.88 19.82
C ARG A 57 1.86 -10.85 19.01
N ARG A 58 0.60 -10.68 19.38
CA ARG A 58 -0.33 -9.70 18.81
C ARG A 58 -0.28 -8.41 19.62
N PHE A 59 -0.26 -7.27 18.93
CA PHE A 59 -0.17 -5.93 19.52
C PHE A 59 -1.29 -5.03 18.99
N THR A 60 -1.93 -4.30 19.89
CA THR A 60 -2.96 -3.29 19.56
C THR A 60 -2.47 -1.86 19.79
N ASP A 61 -1.26 -1.71 20.33
CA ASP A 61 -0.55 -0.46 20.56
C ASP A 61 0.97 -0.69 20.35
N TRP A 62 1.76 0.36 20.49
CA TRP A 62 3.22 0.27 20.38
C TRP A 62 3.84 -0.18 21.71
N SER A 63 3.79 -1.48 22.02
CA SER A 63 4.35 -2.06 23.26
C SER A 63 5.49 -3.06 23.02
N PHE A 64 6.17 -2.99 21.88
CA PHE A 64 7.21 -3.94 21.45
C PHE A 64 8.63 -3.35 21.39
N GLY A 65 8.81 -2.13 21.89
CA GLY A 65 10.09 -1.43 21.87
C GLY A 65 10.40 -0.73 20.55
N ALA A 66 11.60 -0.18 20.41
CA ALA A 66 12.04 0.45 19.16
C ALA A 66 12.29 -0.61 18.07
N LEU A 67 12.03 -0.24 16.82
CA LEU A 67 12.28 -1.05 15.64
C LEU A 67 13.53 -0.54 14.93
N PRO A 68 14.70 -1.19 15.13
CA PRO A 68 15.92 -0.87 14.40
C PRO A 68 15.84 -1.35 12.94
N GLU A 69 16.77 -0.91 12.08
CA GLU A 69 16.85 -1.39 10.69
C GLU A 69 17.10 -2.90 10.59
N LEU A 70 17.89 -3.46 11.53
CA LEU A 70 18.13 -4.89 11.66
C LEU A 70 17.88 -5.30 13.11
N MET A 71 17.13 -6.38 13.30
CA MET A 71 16.78 -6.91 14.61
C MET A 71 17.15 -8.39 14.70
N GLU A 72 17.72 -8.76 15.85
CA GLU A 72 17.96 -10.15 16.22
C GLU A 72 16.80 -10.64 17.10
N LEU A 73 16.16 -11.73 16.70
CA LEU A 73 15.16 -12.41 17.52
C LEU A 73 15.63 -13.81 17.87
N THR A 74 15.74 -14.08 19.16
CA THR A 74 15.97 -15.43 19.70
C THR A 74 14.63 -16.07 20.02
N GLN A 75 14.31 -17.16 19.32
CA GLN A 75 13.08 -17.93 19.52
C GLN A 75 13.41 -19.34 19.99
N ARG A 76 12.57 -19.90 20.88
CA ARG A 76 12.63 -21.31 21.24
C ARG A 76 11.77 -22.13 20.29
N VAL A 77 12.41 -22.90 19.42
CA VAL A 77 11.75 -23.85 18.51
C VAL A 77 12.23 -25.25 18.85
N GLY A 78 11.30 -26.14 19.22
CA GLY A 78 11.64 -27.53 19.60
C GLY A 78 12.57 -27.64 20.82
N GLY A 79 12.48 -26.70 21.77
CA GLY A 79 13.32 -26.69 22.98
C GLY A 79 14.74 -26.18 22.79
N ARG A 80 15.13 -25.77 21.57
CA ARG A 80 16.42 -25.12 21.29
C ARG A 80 16.23 -23.64 21.00
N GLU A 81 17.15 -22.82 21.50
CA GLU A 81 17.23 -21.39 21.16
C GLU A 81 17.84 -21.25 19.76
N GLN A 82 17.10 -20.60 18.87
CA GLN A 82 17.54 -20.24 17.53
C GLN A 82 17.48 -18.72 17.40
N THR A 83 18.59 -18.11 17.00
CA THR A 83 18.65 -16.67 16.73
C THR A 83 18.48 -16.44 15.23
N ALA A 84 17.52 -15.61 14.87
CA ALA A 84 17.31 -15.12 13.51
C ALA A 84 17.64 -13.62 13.46
N ILE A 85 18.33 -13.21 12.39
CA ILE A 85 18.65 -11.79 12.11
C ILE A 85 17.90 -11.40 10.85
N GLY A 86 17.19 -10.28 10.88
CA GLY A 86 16.48 -9.78 9.71
C GLY A 86 15.91 -8.39 9.89
N TYR A 87 15.17 -7.94 8.88
CA TYR A 87 14.48 -6.66 8.85
C TYR A 87 13.13 -6.78 9.56
N PRO A 88 12.87 -6.05 10.66
CA PRO A 88 11.62 -6.14 11.37
C PRO A 88 10.49 -5.44 10.60
N ALA A 89 9.33 -6.07 10.56
CA ALA A 89 8.13 -5.50 9.97
C ALA A 89 6.89 -5.81 10.80
N LEU A 90 5.96 -4.85 10.82
CA LEU A 90 4.63 -5.05 11.37
C LEU A 90 3.78 -5.71 10.30
N VAL A 91 3.14 -6.81 10.64
CA VAL A 91 2.24 -7.55 9.77
C VAL A 91 0.81 -7.28 10.24
N ASP A 92 -0.07 -6.92 9.30
CA ASP A 92 -1.50 -6.76 9.58
C ASP A 92 -2.11 -8.12 9.96
N ALA A 93 -2.67 -8.20 11.17
CA ALA A 93 -3.33 -9.37 11.70
C ALA A 93 -4.83 -9.15 11.96
N GLY A 94 -5.44 -8.14 11.33
CA GLY A 94 -6.87 -7.84 11.37
C GLY A 94 -7.27 -6.87 12.48
N ASP A 95 -7.34 -7.34 13.73
CA ASP A 95 -7.63 -6.51 14.91
C ASP A 95 -6.38 -6.12 15.72
N ALA A 96 -5.21 -6.58 15.26
CA ALA A 96 -3.91 -6.35 15.86
C ALA A 96 -2.82 -6.33 14.77
N VAL A 97 -1.59 -6.05 15.16
CA VAL A 97 -0.38 -6.29 14.36
C VAL A 97 0.50 -7.34 15.03
N GLU A 98 1.31 -8.01 14.21
CA GLU A 98 2.33 -8.95 14.68
C GLU A 98 3.70 -8.48 14.19
N LEU A 99 4.74 -8.71 14.99
CA LEU A 99 6.11 -8.39 14.61
C LEU A 99 6.77 -9.63 14.00
N GLN A 100 7.28 -9.50 12.77
CA GLN A 100 7.98 -10.56 12.05
C GLN A 100 9.30 -10.05 11.47
N LEU A 101 10.24 -10.97 11.23
CA LEU A 101 11.51 -10.70 10.55
C LEU A 101 11.45 -11.17 9.10
N PHE A 102 12.04 -10.37 8.22
CA PHE A 102 12.17 -10.65 6.79
C PHE A 102 13.65 -10.65 6.39
N ASP A 103 13.99 -11.42 5.36
CA ASP A 103 15.32 -11.47 4.76
C ASP A 103 15.50 -10.42 3.65
N ASP A 104 14.42 -10.05 2.96
CA ASP A 104 14.39 -8.98 1.96
C ASP A 104 13.93 -7.64 2.57
N PRO A 105 14.76 -6.59 2.56
CA PRO A 105 14.39 -5.27 3.08
C PRO A 105 13.21 -4.63 2.33
N ALA A 106 13.07 -4.88 1.03
CA ALA A 106 11.97 -4.31 0.24
C ALA A 106 10.63 -4.95 0.64
N GLN A 107 10.62 -6.27 0.83
CA GLN A 107 9.46 -6.99 1.35
C GLN A 107 9.11 -6.56 2.78
N ALA A 108 10.12 -6.40 3.64
CA ALA A 108 9.95 -5.92 5.00
C ALA A 108 9.29 -4.54 5.04
N ALA A 109 9.81 -3.58 4.26
CA ALA A 109 9.29 -2.22 4.19
C ALA A 109 7.85 -2.18 3.67
N ALA A 110 7.54 -2.95 2.61
CA ALA A 110 6.18 -3.04 2.06
C ALA A 110 5.19 -3.62 3.08
N THR A 111 5.59 -4.69 3.78
CA THR A 111 4.76 -5.32 4.81
C THR A 111 4.57 -4.40 6.01
N HIS A 112 5.66 -3.80 6.49
CA HIS A 112 5.68 -2.88 7.61
C HIS A 112 4.76 -1.68 7.40
N ARG A 113 4.72 -1.12 6.18
CA ARG A 113 3.78 -0.04 5.83
C ARG A 113 2.31 -0.47 6.02
N VAL A 114 1.94 -1.67 5.59
CA VAL A 114 0.58 -2.20 5.79
C VAL A 114 0.28 -2.42 7.27
N GLY A 115 1.23 -2.99 8.02
CA GLY A 115 1.09 -3.15 9.48
C GLY A 115 0.97 -1.81 10.21
N LEU A 116 1.72 -0.78 9.83
CA LEU A 116 1.56 0.56 10.39
C LEU A 116 0.16 1.13 10.15
N VAL A 117 -0.40 0.97 8.94
CA VAL A 117 -1.79 1.38 8.66
C VAL A 117 -2.75 0.70 9.63
N ARG A 118 -2.59 -0.60 9.87
CA ARG A 118 -3.40 -1.34 10.85
C ARG A 118 -3.26 -0.76 12.26
N LEU A 119 -2.03 -0.55 12.73
CA LEU A 119 -1.78 -0.04 14.07
C LEU A 119 -2.34 1.37 14.27
N PHE A 120 -2.20 2.25 13.26
CA PHE A 120 -2.85 3.56 13.25
C PHE A 120 -4.37 3.46 13.23
N ALA A 121 -4.95 2.51 12.48
CA ALA A 121 -6.39 2.30 12.45
C ALA A 121 -6.96 1.94 13.83
N ILE A 122 -6.24 1.11 14.58
CA ILE A 122 -6.58 0.75 15.96
C ILE A 122 -6.50 1.98 16.87
N ALA A 123 -5.38 2.72 16.82
CA ALA A 123 -5.17 3.90 17.65
C ALA A 123 -6.18 5.04 17.34
N LEU A 124 -6.61 5.19 16.08
CA LEU A 124 -7.49 6.25 15.59
C LEU A 124 -8.95 5.80 15.41
N ARG A 125 -9.37 4.70 16.07
CA ARG A 125 -10.69 4.07 15.89
C ARG A 125 -11.86 5.06 15.97
N GLU A 126 -11.88 5.96 16.94
CA GLU A 126 -12.97 6.92 17.14
C GLU A 126 -13.04 7.98 16.03
N PRO A 127 -11.95 8.72 15.71
CA PRO A 127 -11.90 9.60 14.54
C PRO A 127 -12.30 8.90 13.23
N LEU A 128 -11.86 7.66 13.01
CA LEU A 128 -12.19 6.90 11.81
C LEU A 128 -13.68 6.53 11.76
N ARG A 129 -14.27 6.07 12.86
CA ARG A 129 -15.72 5.83 12.95
C ARG A 129 -16.54 7.09 12.68
N PHE A 130 -16.06 8.25 13.15
CA PHE A 130 -16.70 9.52 12.82
C PHE A 130 -16.60 9.83 11.33
N PHE A 131 -15.41 9.71 10.74
CA PHE A 131 -15.21 9.91 9.29
C PHE A 131 -16.13 8.99 8.47
N GLU A 132 -16.16 7.70 8.79
CA GLU A 132 -17.01 6.71 8.10
C GLU A 132 -18.48 7.11 8.10
N LYS A 133 -19.01 7.61 9.22
CA LYS A 133 -20.41 8.04 9.31
C LYS A 133 -20.69 9.35 8.58
N ASN A 134 -19.67 10.16 8.33
CA ASN A 134 -19.80 11.53 7.80
C ASN A 134 -19.11 11.70 6.44
N ILE A 135 -19.03 10.64 5.62
CA ILE A 135 -18.52 10.74 4.25
C ILE A 135 -19.58 11.47 3.39
N PRO A 136 -19.23 12.61 2.77
CA PRO A 136 -20.16 13.39 1.97
C PRO A 136 -20.57 12.61 0.70
N ASP A 137 -21.84 12.70 0.32
CA ASP A 137 -22.40 12.07 -0.89
C ASP A 137 -22.14 10.56 -1.03
N PHE A 138 -21.87 9.86 0.08
CA PHE A 138 -21.42 8.47 0.07
C PHE A 138 -22.37 7.50 -0.65
N GLN A 139 -23.68 7.71 -0.55
CA GLN A 139 -24.68 6.90 -1.25
C GLN A 139 -24.52 7.01 -2.77
N ARG A 140 -24.39 8.24 -3.28
CA ARG A 140 -24.15 8.48 -4.71
C ARG A 140 -22.81 7.94 -5.16
N MET A 141 -21.75 8.14 -4.36
CA MET A 141 -20.43 7.57 -4.65
C MET A 141 -20.50 6.05 -4.74
N SER A 142 -21.20 5.39 -3.80
CA SER A 142 -21.34 3.92 -3.79
C SER A 142 -22.03 3.39 -5.04
N LEU A 143 -23.05 4.09 -5.55
CA LEU A 143 -23.72 3.73 -6.80
C LEU A 143 -22.77 3.82 -8.00
N LEU A 144 -21.96 4.88 -8.08
CA LEU A 144 -20.96 5.05 -9.15
C LEU A 144 -19.77 4.08 -9.02
N PHE A 145 -19.50 3.61 -7.80
CA PHE A 145 -18.42 2.67 -7.50
C PHE A 145 -18.80 1.20 -7.76
N ALA A 146 -20.08 0.91 -8.02
CA ALA A 146 -20.60 -0.47 -8.11
C ALA A 146 -19.88 -1.39 -9.12
N THR A 147 -19.20 -0.83 -10.12
CA THR A 147 -18.38 -1.60 -11.08
C THR A 147 -17.03 -2.07 -10.51
N PHE A 148 -16.58 -1.50 -9.40
CA PHE A 148 -15.30 -1.80 -8.74
C PHE A 148 -15.50 -2.63 -7.47
N GLY A 149 -16.59 -2.40 -6.73
CA GLY A 149 -16.92 -3.13 -5.51
C GLY A 149 -18.17 -2.60 -4.81
N GLY A 150 -18.42 -3.10 -3.61
CA GLY A 150 -19.54 -2.66 -2.78
C GLY A 150 -19.25 -1.37 -1.99
N ALA A 151 -20.27 -0.84 -1.31
CA ALA A 151 -20.11 0.32 -0.44
C ALA A 151 -19.04 0.10 0.65
N ASP A 152 -18.95 -1.11 1.21
CA ASP A 152 -17.94 -1.43 2.21
C ASP A 152 -16.52 -1.48 1.63
N ASP A 153 -16.36 -1.87 0.36
CA ASP A 153 -15.07 -1.79 -0.33
C ASP A 153 -14.64 -0.32 -0.50
N LEU A 154 -15.55 0.55 -0.96
CA LEU A 154 -15.30 1.98 -1.08
C LEU A 154 -14.92 2.61 0.27
N ARG A 155 -15.62 2.22 1.34
CA ARG A 155 -15.32 2.67 2.70
C ARG A 155 -13.92 2.25 3.13
N ARG A 156 -13.54 0.99 2.90
CA ARG A 156 -12.19 0.48 3.19
C ARG A 156 -11.13 1.23 2.41
N GLU A 157 -11.37 1.51 1.13
CA GLU A 157 -10.44 2.27 0.30
C GLU A 157 -10.26 3.71 0.77
N LEU A 158 -11.34 4.40 1.12
CA LEU A 158 -11.28 5.76 1.67
C LEU A 158 -10.54 5.80 3.01
N VAL A 159 -10.80 4.85 3.91
CA VAL A 159 -10.10 4.75 5.20
C VAL A 159 -8.62 4.42 5.01
N GLY A 160 -8.29 3.46 4.15
CA GLY A 160 -6.91 3.10 3.84
C GLY A 160 -6.12 4.29 3.30
N ALA A 161 -6.65 4.95 2.26
CA ALA A 161 -6.00 6.12 1.67
C ALA A 161 -5.93 7.32 2.63
N LEU A 162 -6.92 7.49 3.51
CA LEU A 162 -6.88 8.51 4.56
C LEU A 162 -5.73 8.25 5.54
N LEU A 163 -5.58 7.02 6.03
CA LEU A 163 -4.51 6.65 6.95
C LEU A 163 -3.13 6.75 6.29
N GLU A 164 -2.98 6.33 5.03
CA GLU A 164 -1.73 6.52 4.30
C GLU A 164 -1.33 8.00 4.23
N ARG A 165 -2.27 8.88 3.87
CA ARG A 165 -2.01 10.33 3.76
C ARG A 165 -1.77 11.01 5.11
N ALA A 166 -2.53 10.62 6.12
CA ALA A 166 -2.47 11.27 7.42
C ALA A 166 -1.31 10.75 8.27
N CYS A 167 -0.90 9.49 8.10
CA CYS A 167 -0.02 8.80 9.04
C CYS A 167 1.28 8.25 8.43
N LEU A 168 1.40 8.01 7.11
CA LEU A 168 2.61 7.43 6.50
C LEU A 168 3.51 8.45 5.79
N VAL A 169 3.71 9.61 6.42
CA VAL A 169 4.70 10.61 5.99
C VAL A 169 6.08 10.20 6.50
N GLU A 170 7.11 10.27 5.66
CA GLU A 170 8.49 9.97 6.08
C GLU A 170 9.06 11.08 6.99
N PRO A 171 9.89 10.74 8.00
CA PRO A 171 10.24 9.39 8.43
C PRO A 171 9.06 8.66 9.08
N LEU A 172 8.93 7.36 8.81
CA LEU A 172 7.96 6.50 9.51
C LEU A 172 8.34 6.33 11.00
N PRO A 173 7.35 6.15 11.90
CA PRO A 173 7.64 5.88 13.30
C PRO A 173 8.45 4.60 13.48
N SER A 174 9.47 4.68 14.33
CA SER A 174 10.34 3.55 14.70
C SER A 174 10.30 3.26 16.20
N ASP A 175 9.54 4.02 16.99
CA ASP A 175 9.36 3.81 18.42
C ASP A 175 7.99 4.31 18.92
N ALA A 176 7.72 4.09 20.21
CA ALA A 176 6.43 4.47 20.82
C ALA A 176 6.21 5.99 20.84
N GLU A 177 7.28 6.78 21.00
CA GLU A 177 7.21 8.23 21.07
C GLU A 177 6.85 8.84 19.72
N SER A 178 7.59 8.48 18.66
CA SER A 178 7.32 8.90 17.29
C SER A 178 5.95 8.42 16.80
N PHE A 179 5.50 7.22 17.21
CA PHE A 179 4.16 6.73 16.90
C PHE A 179 3.08 7.55 17.59
N ALA A 180 3.22 7.82 18.90
CA ALA A 180 2.26 8.63 19.65
C ALA A 180 2.18 10.07 19.12
N ALA A 181 3.33 10.67 18.77
CA ALA A 181 3.39 11.98 18.13
C ALA A 181 2.64 11.99 16.78
N ARG A 182 2.85 10.95 15.93
CA ARG A 182 2.14 10.82 14.66
C ARG A 182 0.63 10.64 14.84
N VAL A 183 0.19 9.87 15.85
CA VAL A 183 -1.23 9.73 16.19
C VAL A 183 -1.82 11.08 16.61
N ALA A 184 -1.15 11.84 17.48
CA ALA A 184 -1.62 13.13 17.95
C ALA A 184 -1.76 14.14 16.79
N ASP A 185 -0.74 14.24 15.94
CA ASP A 185 -0.75 15.07 14.73
C ASP A 185 -1.89 14.66 13.78
N ALA A 186 -1.99 13.37 13.45
CA ALA A 186 -3.04 12.85 12.58
C ALA A 186 -4.45 13.17 13.09
N ARG A 187 -4.71 13.05 14.40
CA ARG A 187 -6.03 13.38 14.99
C ARG A 187 -6.48 14.80 14.66
N THR A 188 -5.57 15.76 14.62
CA THR A 188 -5.93 17.17 14.37
C THR A 188 -6.39 17.44 12.94
N ARG A 189 -5.88 16.67 11.97
CA ARG A 189 -6.12 16.91 10.53
C ARG A 189 -6.97 15.84 9.83
N LEU A 190 -7.20 14.69 10.47
CA LEU A 190 -7.85 13.53 9.85
C LEU A 190 -9.21 13.86 9.23
N ASN A 191 -10.02 14.68 9.91
CA ASN A 191 -11.32 15.07 9.37
C ASN A 191 -11.17 15.89 8.07
N LEU A 192 -10.32 16.92 8.06
CA LEU A 192 -10.11 17.75 6.87
C LEU A 192 -9.58 16.94 5.69
N VAL A 193 -8.52 16.14 5.92
CA VAL A 193 -7.92 15.28 4.90
C VAL A 193 -8.93 14.25 4.37
N GLY A 194 -9.77 13.69 5.25
CA GLY A 194 -10.82 12.75 4.88
C GLY A 194 -11.89 13.37 3.98
N GLN A 195 -12.34 14.59 4.30
CA GLN A 195 -13.34 15.31 3.51
C GLN A 195 -12.80 15.69 2.11
N GLU A 196 -11.55 16.14 2.03
CA GLU A 196 -10.88 16.43 0.76
C GLU A 196 -10.72 15.17 -0.11
N LEU A 197 -10.29 14.06 0.49
CA LEU A 197 -10.19 12.77 -0.18
C LEU A 197 -11.55 12.30 -0.70
N ALA A 198 -12.61 12.38 0.12
CA ALA A 198 -13.95 11.98 -0.28
C ALA A 198 -14.46 12.80 -1.48
N ARG A 199 -14.27 14.13 -1.45
CA ARG A 199 -14.61 15.01 -2.60
C ARG A 199 -13.85 14.63 -3.86
N LEU A 200 -12.54 14.39 -3.75
CA LEU A 200 -11.73 13.99 -4.91
C LEU A 200 -12.22 12.65 -5.49
N VAL A 201 -12.47 11.64 -4.65
CA VAL A 201 -12.98 10.34 -5.12
C VAL A 201 -14.37 10.47 -5.73
N ALA A 202 -15.24 11.32 -5.16
CA ALA A 202 -16.55 11.62 -5.75
C ALA A 202 -16.41 12.24 -7.15
N GLU A 203 -15.50 13.21 -7.34
CA GLU A 203 -15.22 13.80 -8.65
C GLU A 203 -14.71 12.75 -9.64
N ILE A 204 -13.74 11.91 -9.23
CA ILE A 204 -13.20 10.84 -10.06
C ILE A 204 -14.33 9.90 -10.55
N LEU A 205 -15.21 9.47 -9.66
CA LEU A 205 -16.31 8.57 -10.00
C LEU A 205 -17.33 9.22 -10.95
N VAL A 206 -17.62 10.51 -10.77
CA VAL A 206 -18.49 11.27 -11.68
C VAL A 206 -17.87 11.37 -13.07
N GLU A 207 -16.59 11.73 -13.16
CA GLU A 207 -15.88 11.85 -14.44
C GLU A 207 -15.72 10.49 -15.14
N HIS A 208 -15.49 9.42 -14.38
CA HIS A 208 -15.45 8.06 -14.91
C HIS A 208 -16.79 7.66 -15.51
N ALA A 209 -17.89 7.86 -14.79
CA ALA A 209 -19.23 7.55 -15.30
C ALA A 209 -19.58 8.39 -16.55
N ALA A 210 -19.16 9.66 -16.58
CA ALA A 210 -19.32 10.51 -17.75
C ALA A 210 -18.52 9.99 -18.96
N ALA A 211 -17.27 9.58 -18.75
CA ALA A 211 -16.40 9.01 -19.79
C ALA A 211 -16.97 7.70 -20.35
N ILE A 212 -17.41 6.76 -19.49
CA ILE A 212 -18.02 5.49 -19.91
C ILE A 212 -19.29 5.73 -20.74
N ARG A 213 -20.17 6.61 -20.27
CA ARG A 213 -21.40 6.96 -21.00
C ARG A 213 -21.09 7.56 -22.37
N LYS A 214 -20.13 8.49 -22.45
CA LYS A 214 -19.71 9.09 -23.72
C LYS A 214 -19.09 8.05 -24.66
N LEU A 215 -18.26 7.15 -24.15
CA LEU A 215 -17.62 6.10 -24.94
C LEU A 215 -18.67 5.20 -25.61
N GLY A 216 -19.68 4.76 -24.85
CA GLY A 216 -20.78 3.96 -25.38
C GLY A 216 -21.62 4.69 -26.44
N ALA A 217 -21.81 6.01 -26.30
CA ALA A 217 -22.54 6.81 -27.26
C ALA A 217 -21.75 7.12 -28.54
N ALA A 218 -20.44 7.35 -28.43
CA ALA A 218 -19.58 7.78 -29.53
C ALA A 218 -19.26 6.66 -30.53
N LYS A 219 -19.24 5.40 -30.09
CA LYS A 219 -18.90 4.21 -30.90
C LYS A 219 -17.63 4.43 -31.76
N PRO A 220 -16.49 4.69 -31.11
CA PRO A 220 -15.25 5.02 -31.80
C PRO A 220 -14.75 3.88 -32.71
N PRO A 221 -13.89 4.16 -33.71
CA PRO A 221 -13.23 3.12 -34.49
C PRO A 221 -12.47 2.13 -33.59
N PRO A 222 -12.33 0.84 -33.99
CA PRO A 222 -11.82 -0.22 -33.10
C PRO A 222 -10.49 0.09 -32.42
N ALA A 223 -9.54 0.72 -33.13
CA ALA A 223 -8.24 1.09 -32.55
C ALA A 223 -8.36 2.16 -31.45
N ALA A 224 -9.22 3.16 -31.65
CA ALA A 224 -9.47 4.20 -30.65
C ALA A 224 -10.28 3.64 -29.47
N ALA A 225 -11.25 2.76 -29.73
CA ALA A 225 -12.02 2.06 -28.70
C ALA A 225 -11.08 1.28 -27.77
N ALA A 226 -10.23 0.41 -28.34
CA ALA A 226 -9.30 -0.43 -27.58
C ALA A 226 -8.30 0.40 -26.75
N ASP A 227 -7.82 1.53 -27.29
CA ASP A 227 -6.93 2.42 -26.56
C ASP A 227 -7.64 3.14 -25.39
N LEU A 228 -8.88 3.61 -25.61
CA LEU A 228 -9.69 4.25 -24.58
C LEU A 228 -10.06 3.28 -23.45
N ASP A 229 -10.47 2.05 -23.80
CA ASP A 229 -10.76 1.01 -22.82
C ASP A 229 -9.52 0.67 -21.98
N ALA A 230 -8.36 0.50 -22.63
CA ALA A 230 -7.11 0.25 -21.93
C ALA A 230 -6.70 1.42 -21.01
N GLN A 231 -6.92 2.67 -21.45
CA GLN A 231 -6.65 3.86 -20.64
C GLN A 231 -7.57 3.93 -19.41
N LEU A 232 -8.88 3.69 -19.58
CA LEU A 232 -9.85 3.68 -18.49
C LEU A 232 -9.52 2.62 -17.45
N GLN A 233 -9.22 1.39 -17.88
CA GLN A 233 -8.82 0.31 -16.97
C GLN A 233 -7.53 0.63 -16.20
N ALA A 234 -6.57 1.31 -16.85
CA ALA A 234 -5.31 1.68 -16.23
C ALA A 234 -5.43 2.87 -15.26
N LEU A 235 -6.40 3.77 -15.46
CA LEU A 235 -6.69 4.89 -14.56
C LEU A 235 -7.59 4.46 -13.39
N MET A 236 -8.47 3.48 -13.63
CA MET A 236 -9.50 3.03 -12.70
C MET A 236 -9.38 1.52 -12.42
N PRO A 237 -8.28 1.03 -11.84
CA PRO A 237 -8.22 -0.35 -11.37
C PRO A 237 -9.20 -0.57 -10.20
N LYS A 238 -9.48 -1.83 -9.85
CA LYS A 238 -10.45 -2.21 -8.79
C LYS A 238 -10.26 -1.45 -7.47
N ARG A 239 -9.01 -1.15 -7.09
CA ARG A 239 -8.66 -0.41 -5.87
C ARG A 239 -7.99 0.92 -6.16
N PHE A 240 -8.54 1.70 -7.10
CA PHE A 240 -7.85 2.89 -7.63
C PHE A 240 -7.52 3.94 -6.56
N VAL A 241 -8.25 4.00 -5.44
CA VAL A 241 -8.04 5.04 -4.41
C VAL A 241 -6.75 4.79 -3.65
N THR A 242 -6.45 3.54 -3.30
CA THR A 242 -5.22 3.15 -2.59
C THR A 242 -4.11 2.70 -3.54
N ALA A 243 -4.42 2.20 -4.73
CA ALA A 243 -3.42 1.77 -5.71
C ALA A 243 -2.75 2.94 -6.43
N THR A 244 -3.40 4.11 -6.48
CA THR A 244 -2.86 5.29 -7.17
C THR A 244 -2.12 6.19 -6.19
N PRO A 245 -0.84 6.55 -6.45
CA PRO A 245 -0.11 7.48 -5.60
C PRO A 245 -0.88 8.79 -5.37
N PRO A 246 -0.90 9.36 -4.14
CA PRO A 246 -1.71 10.55 -3.84
C PRO A 246 -1.44 11.74 -4.76
N ALA A 247 -0.17 11.95 -5.15
CA ALA A 247 0.23 13.00 -6.07
C ALA A 247 -0.35 12.83 -7.49
N GLN A 248 -0.72 11.61 -7.86
CA GLN A 248 -1.30 11.29 -9.17
C GLN A 248 -2.82 11.17 -9.10
N LEU A 249 -3.38 10.70 -7.99
CA LEU A 249 -4.83 10.58 -7.81
C LEU A 249 -5.54 11.93 -8.04
N ARG A 250 -4.93 13.05 -7.59
CA ARG A 250 -5.45 14.41 -7.82
C ARG A 250 -5.59 14.80 -9.30
N HIS A 251 -4.87 14.12 -10.20
CA HIS A 251 -4.90 14.39 -11.64
C HIS A 251 -5.86 13.47 -12.40
N VAL A 252 -6.34 12.38 -11.78
CA VAL A 252 -7.25 11.43 -12.41
C VAL A 252 -8.52 12.08 -12.97
N PRO A 253 -9.20 13.03 -12.27
CA PRO A 253 -10.35 13.73 -12.87
C PRO A 253 -10.01 14.42 -14.18
N ARG A 254 -8.83 15.05 -14.29
CA ARG A 254 -8.37 15.72 -15.51
C ARG A 254 -8.11 14.72 -16.64
N TYR A 255 -7.53 13.56 -16.34
CA TYR A 255 -7.31 12.52 -17.34
C TYR A 255 -8.64 11.93 -17.85
N LEU A 256 -9.62 11.73 -16.97
CA LEU A 256 -10.97 11.29 -17.35
C LEU A 256 -11.71 12.34 -18.18
N LYS A 257 -11.59 13.63 -17.82
CA LYS A 257 -12.09 14.76 -18.65
C LYS A 257 -11.45 14.77 -20.03
N ALA A 258 -10.14 14.50 -20.12
CA ALA A 258 -9.42 14.43 -21.39
C ALA A 258 -9.94 13.32 -22.31
N ILE A 259 -10.35 12.17 -21.75
CA ILE A 259 -11.03 11.10 -22.49
C ILE A 259 -12.34 11.61 -23.08
N GLY A 260 -13.14 12.32 -22.28
CA GLY A 260 -14.39 12.93 -22.74
C GLY A 260 -14.18 13.89 -23.91
N LEU A 261 -13.17 14.76 -23.83
CA LEU A 261 -12.84 15.72 -24.89
C LEU A 261 -12.29 15.04 -26.16
N ARG A 262 -11.50 13.97 -26.00
CA ARG A 262 -11.06 13.15 -27.13
C ARG A 262 -12.26 12.59 -27.89
N LEU A 263 -13.22 12.02 -27.17
CA LEU A 263 -14.45 11.46 -27.74
C LEU A 263 -15.28 12.52 -28.48
N ASP A 264 -15.40 13.72 -27.93
CA ASP A 264 -16.12 14.82 -28.57
C ASP A 264 -15.45 15.24 -29.91
N LYS A 265 -14.13 15.34 -29.93
CA LYS A 265 -13.35 15.70 -31.15
C LYS A 265 -13.31 14.57 -32.18
N LEU A 266 -13.21 13.33 -31.72
CA LEU A 266 -13.14 12.13 -32.56
C LEU A 266 -14.35 12.01 -33.50
N ARG A 267 -15.54 12.45 -33.07
CA ARG A 267 -16.76 12.43 -33.88
C ARG A 267 -16.63 13.19 -35.20
N ASN A 268 -15.90 14.31 -35.19
CA ASN A 268 -15.76 15.19 -36.34
C ASN A 268 -14.41 15.02 -37.06
N GLU A 269 -13.36 14.62 -36.34
CA GLU A 269 -11.99 14.52 -36.87
C GLU A 269 -11.36 13.12 -36.65
N PRO A 270 -11.98 12.02 -37.14
CA PRO A 270 -11.49 10.66 -36.87
C PRO A 270 -10.09 10.37 -37.44
N ALA A 271 -9.77 10.95 -38.60
CA ALA A 271 -8.44 10.81 -39.21
C ALA A 271 -7.34 11.47 -38.35
N ARG A 272 -7.65 12.61 -37.71
CA ARG A 272 -6.70 13.32 -36.84
C ARG A 272 -6.47 12.58 -35.53
N ASP A 273 -7.51 11.96 -34.97
CA ASP A 273 -7.35 11.08 -33.82
C ASP A 273 -6.44 9.90 -34.15
N ALA A 274 -6.68 9.24 -35.31
CA ALA A 274 -5.87 8.12 -35.77
C ALA A 274 -4.40 8.49 -35.94
N GLN A 275 -4.09 9.68 -36.47
CA GLN A 275 -2.72 10.19 -36.58
C GLN A 275 -2.06 10.35 -35.19
N LYS A 276 -2.74 11.02 -34.25
CA LYS A 276 -2.24 11.21 -32.88
C LYS A 276 -2.07 9.88 -32.13
N LEU A 277 -2.98 8.93 -32.34
CA LEU A 277 -2.89 7.59 -31.77
C LEU A 277 -1.69 6.82 -32.36
N ALA A 278 -1.39 6.99 -33.65
CA ALA A 278 -0.23 6.39 -34.29
C ALA A 278 1.10 6.92 -33.71
N GLU A 279 1.15 8.20 -33.32
CA GLU A 279 2.30 8.77 -32.61
C GLU A 279 2.46 8.23 -31.18
N LEU A 280 1.35 8.01 -30.47
CA LEU A 280 1.33 7.53 -29.08
C LEU A 280 1.62 6.02 -28.96
N SER A 281 1.14 5.22 -29.92
CA SER A 281 1.14 3.75 -29.84
C SER A 281 2.52 3.12 -29.62
N PRO A 282 3.60 3.53 -30.30
CA PRO A 282 4.94 2.98 -30.07
C PRO A 282 5.45 3.19 -28.65
N LEU A 283 5.12 4.33 -28.03
CA LEU A 283 5.50 4.65 -26.65
C LEU A 283 4.77 3.75 -25.66
N LEU A 284 3.45 3.55 -25.84
CA LEU A 284 2.65 2.65 -24.99
C LEU A 284 3.15 1.21 -25.09
N GLN A 285 3.44 0.73 -26.31
CA GLN A 285 3.97 -0.61 -26.54
C GLN A 285 5.37 -0.78 -25.92
N GLY A 286 6.22 0.25 -26.02
CA GLY A 286 7.53 0.29 -25.38
C GLY A 286 7.43 0.18 -23.86
N TRP A 287 6.57 1.00 -23.25
CA TRP A 287 6.33 0.98 -21.82
C TRP A 287 5.77 -0.37 -21.35
N ARG A 288 4.77 -0.93 -22.02
CA ARG A 288 4.19 -2.25 -21.70
C ARG A 288 5.24 -3.37 -21.72
N ARG A 289 6.15 -3.35 -22.71
CA ARG A 289 7.24 -4.33 -22.79
C ARG A 289 8.20 -4.24 -21.60
N LEU A 290 8.59 -3.03 -21.21
CA LEU A 290 9.45 -2.82 -20.04
C LEU A 290 8.74 -3.25 -18.75
N ALA A 291 7.46 -2.89 -18.58
CA ALA A 291 6.67 -3.31 -17.42
C ALA A 291 6.58 -4.83 -17.30
N ALA A 292 6.38 -5.54 -18.42
CA ALA A 292 6.38 -7.00 -18.43
C ALA A 292 7.76 -7.60 -18.04
N GLN A 293 8.86 -6.98 -18.46
CA GLN A 293 10.22 -7.42 -18.11
C GLN A 293 10.52 -7.27 -16.62
N ARG A 294 9.95 -6.27 -15.94
CA ARG A 294 10.11 -6.09 -14.49
C ARG A 294 9.37 -7.14 -13.66
N ARG A 295 8.45 -7.91 -14.25
CA ARG A 295 7.70 -9.00 -13.57
C ARG A 295 7.06 -8.54 -12.24
N GLY A 296 6.58 -7.30 -12.20
CA GLY A 296 5.96 -6.71 -11.01
C GLY A 296 6.94 -6.17 -9.97
N GLN A 297 8.25 -6.20 -10.21
CA GLN A 297 9.22 -5.48 -9.38
C GLN A 297 8.99 -3.96 -9.52
N PRO A 298 9.03 -3.21 -8.40
CA PRO A 298 8.86 -1.76 -8.42
C PRO A 298 9.99 -1.09 -9.20
N ASP A 299 9.65 -0.15 -10.08
CA ASP A 299 10.61 0.65 -10.84
C ASP A 299 10.06 2.09 -10.92
N ALA A 300 10.55 2.95 -10.02
CA ALA A 300 10.05 4.31 -9.87
C ALA A 300 10.13 5.13 -11.16
N ARG A 301 11.15 4.90 -12.00
CA ARG A 301 11.30 5.63 -13.27
C ARG A 301 10.31 5.12 -14.32
N LEU A 302 10.00 3.83 -14.30
CA LEU A 302 8.97 3.26 -15.16
C LEU A 302 7.55 3.71 -14.75
N ASP A 303 7.30 3.85 -13.45
CA ASP A 303 6.07 4.41 -12.89
C ASP A 303 5.93 5.90 -13.23
N GLU A 304 7.02 6.67 -13.17
CA GLU A 304 7.01 8.06 -13.63
C GLU A 304 6.65 8.15 -15.12
N LEU A 305 7.28 7.32 -15.96
CA LEU A 305 6.98 7.27 -17.39
C LEU A 305 5.51 6.91 -17.67
N ARG A 306 4.91 6.03 -16.85
CA ARG A 306 3.48 5.69 -16.93
C ARG A 306 2.60 6.94 -16.81
N TRP A 307 2.90 7.85 -15.87
CA TRP A 307 2.12 9.07 -15.68
C TRP A 307 2.41 10.12 -16.74
N LEU A 308 3.66 10.23 -17.21
CA LEU A 308 4.00 11.09 -18.34
C LEU A 308 3.24 10.70 -19.63
N LEU A 309 2.91 9.42 -19.81
CA LEU A 309 2.05 8.99 -20.92
C LEU A 309 0.62 9.55 -20.82
N GLU A 310 0.07 9.71 -19.62
CA GLU A 310 -1.23 10.40 -19.44
C GLU A 310 -1.11 11.89 -19.75
N GLU A 311 0.00 12.53 -19.37
CA GLU A 311 0.25 13.92 -19.75
C GLU A 311 0.36 14.08 -21.26
N LEU A 312 1.03 13.15 -21.95
CA LEU A 312 1.09 13.16 -23.41
C LEU A 312 -0.30 13.00 -24.02
N ARG A 313 -1.16 12.13 -23.47
CA ARG A 313 -2.55 12.00 -23.92
C ARG A 313 -3.32 13.31 -23.78
N VAL A 314 -3.17 14.01 -22.65
CA VAL A 314 -3.77 15.35 -22.48
C VAL A 314 -3.24 16.31 -23.54
N SER A 315 -1.93 16.36 -23.75
CA SER A 315 -1.30 17.23 -24.77
C SER A 315 -1.74 16.93 -26.20
N LEU A 316 -2.01 15.67 -26.53
CA LEU A 316 -2.43 15.27 -27.87
C LEU A 316 -3.94 15.51 -28.08
N PHE A 317 -4.78 15.12 -27.14
CA PHE A 317 -6.23 15.03 -27.36
C PHE A 317 -7.03 16.16 -26.68
N ALA A 318 -6.51 16.75 -25.61
CA ALA A 318 -7.24 17.68 -24.73
C ALA A 318 -6.38 18.88 -24.29
N GLN A 319 -5.76 19.56 -25.27
CA GLN A 319 -4.82 20.67 -25.06
C GLN A 319 -5.34 21.79 -24.15
N GLU A 320 -6.65 22.04 -24.20
CA GLU A 320 -7.36 23.02 -23.36
C GLU A 320 -7.23 22.74 -21.85
N LEU A 321 -7.03 21.50 -21.43
CA LEU A 321 -6.85 21.13 -20.02
C LEU A 321 -5.45 21.44 -19.49
N ARG A 322 -4.50 21.74 -20.39
CA ARG A 322 -3.08 21.98 -20.10
C ARG A 322 -2.39 20.81 -19.38
N THR A 323 -1.07 20.84 -19.39
CA THR A 323 -0.24 19.89 -18.65
C THR A 323 0.59 20.65 -17.61
N PRO A 324 0.83 20.07 -16.42
CA PRO A 324 1.64 20.70 -15.37
C PRO A 324 3.11 20.81 -15.78
N THR A 325 3.58 19.93 -16.67
CA THR A 325 4.93 19.94 -17.22
C THR A 325 4.88 19.83 -18.75
N PRO A 326 5.86 20.41 -19.48
CA PRO A 326 5.86 20.29 -20.93
C PRO A 326 6.24 18.86 -21.36
N VAL A 327 5.36 18.24 -22.14
CA VAL A 327 5.45 16.85 -22.57
C VAL A 327 5.40 16.75 -24.10
N SER A 328 6.14 15.81 -24.69
CA SER A 328 6.10 15.55 -26.14
C SER A 328 6.53 14.13 -26.45
N VAL A 329 6.16 13.63 -27.63
CA VAL A 329 6.55 12.30 -28.14
C VAL A 329 8.08 12.13 -28.08
N LYS A 330 8.84 13.11 -28.56
CA LYS A 330 10.32 13.07 -28.56
C LYS A 330 10.92 12.96 -27.15
N ARG A 331 10.35 13.67 -26.16
CA ARG A 331 10.82 13.61 -24.77
C ARG A 331 10.55 12.24 -24.15
N LEU A 332 9.35 11.70 -24.35
CA LEU A 332 8.99 10.38 -23.82
C LEU A 332 9.75 9.26 -24.51
N GLN A 333 10.03 9.38 -25.81
CA GLN A 333 10.88 8.43 -26.52
C GLN A 333 12.27 8.37 -25.91
N LYS A 334 12.89 9.52 -25.63
CA LYS A 334 14.20 9.57 -24.96
C LYS A 334 14.16 8.95 -23.55
N ALA A 335 13.11 9.23 -22.77
CA ALA A 335 12.94 8.63 -21.44
C ALA A 335 12.78 7.11 -21.51
N LEU A 336 12.01 6.62 -22.49
CA LEU A 336 11.81 5.20 -22.74
C LEU A 336 13.11 4.49 -23.15
N ASP A 337 13.93 5.12 -24.00
CA ASP A 337 15.21 4.56 -24.43
C ASP A 337 16.23 4.52 -23.29
N ALA A 338 16.23 5.53 -22.41
CA ALA A 338 17.07 5.56 -21.21
C ALA A 338 16.72 4.46 -20.19
N LEU A 339 15.52 3.88 -20.24
CA LEU A 339 15.12 2.75 -19.39
C LEU A 339 15.48 1.37 -19.99
N ARG A 340 15.85 1.35 -21.27
CA ARG A 340 16.29 0.14 -21.99
C ARG A 340 17.80 -0.05 -21.91
N ALA A 341 18.55 1.04 -21.81
CA ALA A 341 19.98 1.06 -21.60
C ALA A 341 20.33 0.59 -20.18
#